data_AF-A0AAN6N6Y4-F1
#
_entry.id   AF-A0AAN6N6Y4-F1
#
_cell.length_a   1.000
_cell.length_b   1.000
_cell.length_c   1.000
_cell.angle_alpha   90.00
_cell.angle_beta   90.00
_cell.angle_gamma   90.00
#
_symmetry.space_group_name_H-M   'P 1'
#
loop_
_entity.id
_entity.type
_entity.pdbx_description
1 polymer ?
#
loop_
_entity_poly.entity_id
_entity_poly.type
_entity_poly.pdbx_seq_one_letter_code
_entity_poly.pdbx_strand_id
1 'polypeptide(L)'
;MAYNIEQYLLDRANIHDTVTKLTICYDTQDIPTLIKDVFADEVDVDYTSILGGSPFRVGGSEWSERLGKIISAYDSTQHITTGLVINLPQPSGGTKQQRPDIVTVDAQAMATMVKASAATDAAGSILQNGGLLNIELERNQTLEEKGVNPWRITKYVVIKKWTMGNQGVNNTALSK
;
A
#
# COMPACT_ATOMS: atom_id res chain seq x y z
N MET A 1 20.66 -18.90 -9.23
CA MET A 1 21.80 -17.98 -9.48
C MET A 1 22.07 -17.18 -8.22
N ALA A 2 23.31 -16.76 -7.98
CA ALA A 2 23.63 -15.88 -6.84
C ALA A 2 23.02 -14.49 -7.09
N TYR A 3 22.49 -13.88 -6.03
CA TYR A 3 21.89 -12.55 -6.10
C TYR A 3 22.96 -11.48 -6.34
N ASN A 4 22.98 -10.89 -7.53
CA ASN A 4 23.99 -9.91 -7.92
C ASN A 4 23.51 -8.46 -7.70
N ILE A 5 24.40 -7.50 -7.95
CA ILE A 5 24.14 -6.08 -7.74
C ILE A 5 23.03 -5.57 -8.67
N GLU A 6 23.02 -6.01 -9.93
CA GLU A 6 22.02 -5.60 -10.91
C GLU A 6 20.62 -6.06 -10.53
N GLN A 7 20.47 -7.32 -10.11
CA GLN A 7 19.22 -7.87 -9.59
C GLN A 7 18.80 -7.11 -8.33
N TYR A 8 19.74 -6.81 -7.43
CA TYR A 8 19.45 -6.04 -6.22
C TYR A 8 18.91 -4.65 -6.53
N LEU A 9 19.56 -3.93 -7.43
CA LEU A 9 19.14 -2.58 -7.81
C LEU A 9 17.79 -2.60 -8.53
N LEU A 10 17.57 -3.57 -9.42
CA LEU A 10 16.30 -3.74 -10.14
C LEU A 10 15.16 -4.10 -9.18
N ASP A 11 15.36 -5.06 -8.27
CA ASP A 11 14.35 -5.42 -7.27
C ASP A 11 14.03 -4.25 -6.37
N ARG A 12 15.04 -3.53 -5.88
CA ARG A 12 14.84 -2.36 -5.05
C ARG A 12 14.01 -1.28 -5.77
N ALA A 13 14.28 -1.02 -7.05
CA ALA A 13 13.51 -0.08 -7.85
C ALA A 13 12.07 -0.55 -8.08
N ASN A 14 11.90 -1.82 -8.46
CA ASN A 14 10.59 -2.42 -8.71
C ASN A 14 9.71 -2.44 -7.46
N ILE A 15 10.25 -2.80 -6.30
CA ILE A 15 9.53 -2.81 -5.02
C ILE A 15 9.13 -1.38 -4.63
N HIS A 16 10.05 -0.42 -4.79
CA HIS A 16 9.75 0.98 -4.55
C HIS A 16 8.57 1.44 -5.41
N ASP A 17 8.62 1.18 -6.72
CA ASP A 17 7.55 1.54 -7.65
C ASP A 17 6.23 0.85 -7.32
N THR A 18 6.22 -0.44 -6.96
CA THR A 18 5.00 -1.15 -6.55
C THR A 18 4.37 -0.50 -5.31
N VAL A 19 5.17 -0.17 -4.30
CA VAL A 19 4.66 0.47 -3.06
C VAL A 19 4.22 1.91 -3.31
N THR A 20 4.91 2.68 -4.16
CA THR A 20 4.48 4.04 -4.52
C THR A 20 3.24 4.04 -5.40
N LYS A 21 3.11 3.09 -6.34
CA LYS A 21 1.91 2.93 -7.17
C LYS A 21 0.66 2.72 -6.33
N LEU A 22 0.75 2.00 -5.21
CA LEU A 22 -0.39 1.76 -4.32
C LEU A 22 -1.13 3.06 -3.97
N THR A 23 -0.42 4.07 -3.45
CA THR A 23 -1.02 5.32 -3.00
C THR A 23 -1.39 6.25 -4.14
N ILE A 24 -0.61 6.25 -5.24
CA ILE A 24 -0.99 6.96 -6.46
C ILE A 24 -2.32 6.43 -7.02
N CYS A 25 -2.49 5.11 -7.07
CA CYS A 25 -3.71 4.48 -7.59
C CYS A 25 -4.91 4.77 -6.69
N TYR A 26 -4.73 4.94 -5.38
CA TYR A 26 -5.82 5.39 -4.51
C TYR A 26 -6.29 6.78 -4.93
N ASP A 27 -5.37 7.74 -5.01
CA ASP A 27 -5.72 9.14 -5.25
C ASP A 27 -6.18 9.41 -6.69
N THR A 28 -5.77 8.57 -7.64
CA THR A 28 -6.22 8.62 -9.05
C THR A 28 -7.38 7.68 -9.35
N GLN A 29 -7.79 6.86 -8.37
CA GLN A 29 -8.82 5.82 -8.50
C GLN A 29 -8.55 4.82 -9.64
N ASP A 30 -7.28 4.52 -9.94
CA ASP A 30 -6.87 3.56 -10.97
C ASP A 30 -6.93 2.11 -10.44
N ILE A 31 -8.14 1.59 -10.36
CA ILE A 31 -8.41 0.21 -9.91
C ILE A 31 -7.78 -0.85 -10.83
N PRO A 32 -7.82 -0.72 -12.17
CA PRO A 32 -7.13 -1.67 -13.05
C PRO A 32 -5.64 -1.82 -12.74
N THR A 33 -4.95 -0.72 -12.43
CA THR A 33 -3.53 -0.77 -12.05
C THR A 33 -3.34 -1.42 -10.67
N LEU A 34 -4.22 -1.19 -9.68
CA LEU A 34 -4.14 -1.91 -8.40
C LEU A 34 -4.20 -3.44 -8.60
N ILE A 35 -5.13 -3.89 -9.44
CA ILE A 35 -5.36 -5.30 -9.73
C ILE A 35 -4.15 -5.92 -10.45
N LYS A 36 -3.64 -5.23 -11.47
CA LYS A 36 -2.63 -5.80 -12.38
C LYS A 36 -1.20 -5.65 -11.84
N ASP A 37 -0.89 -4.52 -11.23
CA ASP A 37 0.48 -4.08 -10.98
C ASP A 37 0.85 -4.04 -9.49
N VAL A 38 -0.12 -4.05 -8.58
CA VAL A 38 0.14 -3.78 -7.16
C VAL A 38 -0.10 -4.99 -6.26
N PHE A 39 -1.32 -5.53 -6.22
CA PHE A 39 -1.64 -6.64 -5.33
C PHE A 39 -1.35 -8.01 -5.96
N ALA A 40 -1.00 -8.98 -5.13
CA ALA A 40 -0.92 -10.39 -5.51
C ALA A 40 -2.33 -10.98 -5.67
N ASP A 41 -2.43 -12.23 -6.12
CA ASP A 41 -3.73 -12.90 -6.27
C ASP A 41 -4.51 -12.94 -4.95
N GLU A 42 -3.80 -13.06 -3.83
CA GLU A 42 -4.32 -13.04 -2.46
C GLU A 42 -3.52 -12.07 -1.60
N VAL A 43 -4.19 -11.35 -0.72
CA VAL A 43 -3.57 -10.37 0.17
C VAL A 43 -4.10 -10.49 1.60
N ASP A 44 -3.19 -10.49 2.56
CA ASP A 44 -3.47 -10.35 3.99
C ASP A 44 -3.55 -8.86 4.34
N VAL A 45 -4.73 -8.41 4.76
CA VAL A 45 -5.03 -7.00 5.03
C VAL A 45 -5.22 -6.79 6.52
N ASP A 46 -4.50 -5.82 7.07
CA ASP A 46 -4.67 -5.37 8.45
C ASP A 46 -4.85 -3.85 8.52
N TYR A 47 -6.12 -3.46 8.63
CA TYR A 47 -6.55 -2.08 8.88
C TYR A 47 -7.09 -1.90 10.31
N THR A 48 -6.79 -2.82 11.23
CA THR A 48 -7.38 -2.86 12.57
C THR A 48 -7.15 -1.54 13.32
N SER A 49 -5.99 -0.90 13.13
CA SER A 49 -5.66 0.39 13.75
C SER A 49 -6.49 1.58 13.23
N ILE A 50 -7.06 1.47 12.03
CA ILE A 50 -7.86 2.52 11.38
C ILE A 50 -9.35 2.25 11.55
N LEU A 51 -9.80 1.03 11.22
CA LEU A 51 -11.21 0.66 11.08
C LEU A 51 -11.72 -0.24 12.21
N GLY A 52 -10.85 -0.67 13.13
CA GLY A 52 -11.15 -1.74 14.07
C GLY A 52 -11.26 -3.11 13.38
N GLY A 53 -11.93 -4.06 14.04
CA GLY A 53 -12.11 -5.40 13.50
C GLY A 53 -10.90 -6.32 13.72
N SER A 54 -10.62 -7.19 12.76
CA SER A 54 -9.50 -8.13 12.80
C SER A 54 -8.88 -8.27 11.40
N PRO A 55 -7.58 -8.62 11.31
CA PRO A 55 -6.93 -8.91 10.04
C PRO A 55 -7.68 -9.99 9.27
N PHE A 56 -7.68 -9.90 7.95
CA PHE A 56 -8.35 -10.86 7.07
C PHE A 56 -7.56 -11.09 5.80
N ARG A 57 -7.83 -12.22 5.14
CA ARG A 57 -7.28 -12.56 3.82
C ARG A 57 -8.37 -12.43 2.76
N VAL A 58 -8.02 -11.94 1.59
CA VAL A 58 -8.95 -11.67 0.49
C VAL A 58 -8.21 -11.72 -0.85
N GLY A 59 -8.93 -11.98 -1.95
CA GLY A 59 -8.37 -11.88 -3.29
C GLY A 59 -7.92 -10.45 -3.60
N GLY A 60 -6.76 -10.27 -4.23
CA GLY A 60 -6.21 -8.94 -4.54
C GLY A 60 -7.10 -8.13 -5.46
N SER A 61 -7.80 -8.78 -6.39
CA SER A 61 -8.80 -8.13 -7.25
C SER A 61 -10.00 -7.62 -6.43
N GLU A 62 -10.56 -8.48 -5.58
CA GLU A 62 -11.67 -8.12 -4.69
C GLU A 62 -11.28 -6.98 -3.74
N TRP A 63 -10.07 -7.03 -3.19
CA TRP A 63 -9.55 -5.97 -2.34
C TRP A 63 -9.40 -4.64 -3.06
N SER A 64 -8.88 -4.66 -4.29
CA SER A 64 -8.72 -3.47 -5.14
C SER A 64 -10.07 -2.80 -5.42
N GLU A 65 -11.10 -3.59 -5.76
CA GLU A 65 -12.45 -3.08 -5.97
C GLU A 65 -13.07 -2.50 -4.70
N ARG A 66 -12.86 -3.17 -3.56
CA ARG A 66 -13.32 -2.69 -2.26
C ARG A 66 -12.67 -1.36 -1.89
N LEU A 67 -11.36 -1.23 -2.11
CA LEU A 67 -10.63 0.02 -1.93
C LEU A 67 -11.19 1.12 -2.84
N GLY A 68 -11.46 0.83 -4.11
CA GLY A 68 -12.07 1.80 -5.03
C GLY A 68 -13.40 2.35 -4.54
N LYS A 69 -14.27 1.47 -4.00
CA LYS A 69 -15.55 1.90 -3.39
C LYS A 69 -15.33 2.78 -2.14
N ILE A 70 -14.34 2.44 -1.31
CA ILE A 70 -14.02 3.22 -0.10
C ILE A 70 -13.49 4.60 -0.48
N ILE A 71 -12.54 4.67 -1.42
CA ILE A 71 -11.89 5.93 -1.80
C ILE A 71 -12.87 6.86 -2.54
N SER A 72 -13.69 6.33 -3.43
CA SER A 72 -14.70 7.11 -4.17
C SER A 72 -15.81 7.70 -3.30
N ALA A 73 -15.94 7.26 -2.04
CA ALA A 73 -16.86 7.86 -1.09
C ALA A 73 -16.40 9.24 -0.59
N TYR A 74 -15.10 9.54 -0.69
CA TYR A 74 -14.53 10.85 -0.39
C TYR A 74 -14.56 11.74 -1.63
N ASP A 75 -14.61 13.06 -1.42
CA ASP A 75 -14.57 14.00 -2.55
C ASP A 75 -13.15 14.13 -3.10
N SER A 76 -12.14 13.95 -2.25
CA SER A 76 -10.73 13.85 -2.63
C SER A 76 -9.94 13.13 -1.55
N THR A 77 -8.88 12.43 -1.95
CA THR A 77 -7.87 11.88 -1.05
C THR A 77 -6.47 12.28 -1.50
N GLN A 78 -5.53 12.25 -0.56
CA GLN A 78 -4.10 12.30 -0.85
C GLN A 78 -3.35 11.39 0.11
N HIS A 79 -2.66 10.41 -0.42
CA HIS A 79 -1.84 9.44 0.30
C HIS A 79 -0.36 9.67 -0.02
N ILE A 80 0.44 9.82 1.01
CA ILE A 80 1.90 9.97 0.90
C ILE A 80 2.55 8.80 1.62
N THR A 81 3.32 8.03 0.87
CA THR A 81 4.21 7.00 1.43
C THR A 81 5.65 7.42 1.19
N THR A 82 6.45 7.45 2.25
CA THR A 82 7.85 7.91 2.20
C THR A 82 8.74 7.12 3.15
N GLY A 83 10.05 7.30 3.03
CA GLY A 83 11.04 6.64 3.90
C GLY A 83 10.99 5.12 3.80
N LEU A 84 10.81 4.56 2.59
CA LEU A 84 10.74 3.13 2.37
C LEU A 84 12.08 2.47 2.76
N VAL A 85 12.02 1.58 3.74
CA VAL A 85 13.09 0.67 4.11
C VAL A 85 12.74 -0.69 3.53
N ILE A 86 13.41 -1.05 2.43
CA ILE A 86 13.20 -2.32 1.72
C ILE A 86 14.20 -3.33 2.25
N ASN A 87 13.70 -4.39 2.90
CA ASN A 87 14.51 -5.40 3.58
C ASN A 87 15.06 -6.47 2.61
N LEU A 88 15.86 -6.03 1.63
CA LEU A 88 16.58 -6.89 0.71
C LEU A 88 17.95 -7.31 1.28
N PRO A 89 18.38 -8.58 1.12
CA PRO A 89 19.72 -8.99 1.47
C PRO A 89 20.75 -8.27 0.59
N GLN A 90 21.86 -7.84 1.19
CA GLN A 90 22.95 -7.21 0.44
C GLN A 90 23.65 -8.25 -0.46
N PRO A 91 23.93 -7.92 -1.73
CA PRO A 91 24.58 -8.85 -2.66
C PRO A 91 26.08 -9.10 -2.36
N SER A 92 26.68 -8.44 -1.36
CA SER A 92 28.12 -8.49 -1.09
C SER A 92 28.49 -8.92 0.35
N GLY A 93 29.45 -9.83 0.48
CA GLY A 93 30.11 -10.17 1.74
C GLY A 93 30.72 -11.57 1.85
N GLY A 94 30.92 -12.30 0.75
CA GLY A 94 31.53 -13.64 0.75
C GLY A 94 30.55 -14.81 0.85
N THR A 95 29.29 -14.56 1.24
CA THR A 95 28.22 -15.56 1.21
C THR A 95 27.39 -15.38 -0.07
N LYS A 96 27.20 -16.46 -0.85
CA LYS A 96 26.28 -16.45 -1.99
C LYS A 96 24.86 -16.33 -1.46
N GLN A 97 24.30 -15.12 -1.47
CA GLN A 97 22.91 -14.90 -1.12
C GLN A 97 22.02 -15.41 -2.25
N GLN A 98 20.94 -16.09 -1.89
CA GLN A 98 19.87 -16.39 -2.82
C GLN A 98 19.02 -15.14 -2.99
N ARG A 99 18.60 -14.87 -4.24
CA ARG A 99 17.65 -13.79 -4.52
C ARG A 99 16.33 -14.12 -3.83
N PRO A 100 15.75 -13.20 -3.04
CA PRO A 100 14.55 -13.51 -2.27
C PRO A 100 13.33 -13.67 -3.19
N ASP A 101 12.42 -14.54 -2.77
CA ASP A 101 11.07 -14.64 -3.36
C ASP A 101 10.06 -13.79 -2.59
N ILE A 102 10.36 -13.47 -1.32
CA ILE A 102 9.52 -12.67 -0.42
C ILE A 102 10.40 -11.60 0.24
N VAL A 103 9.87 -10.39 0.37
CA VAL A 103 10.53 -9.24 1.01
C VAL A 103 9.54 -8.47 1.85
N THR A 104 10.04 -7.71 2.82
CA THR A 104 9.23 -6.78 3.59
C THR A 104 9.68 -5.34 3.36
N VAL A 105 8.74 -4.42 3.49
CA VAL A 105 8.95 -2.97 3.42
C VAL A 105 8.30 -2.31 4.62
N ASP A 106 9.08 -1.49 5.34
CA ASP A 106 8.57 -0.56 6.32
C ASP A 106 8.58 0.85 5.73
N ALA A 107 7.50 1.60 5.90
CA ALA A 107 7.41 2.96 5.36
C ALA A 107 6.61 3.88 6.28
N GLN A 108 6.88 5.18 6.19
CA GLN A 108 6.00 6.21 6.74
C GLN A 108 4.81 6.39 5.82
N ALA A 109 3.63 6.60 6.40
CA ALA A 109 2.42 6.90 5.65
C ALA A 109 1.63 8.07 6.25
N MET A 110 1.04 8.85 5.36
CA MET A 110 0.07 9.88 5.69
C MET A 110 -1.08 9.82 4.71
N ALA A 111 -2.30 10.02 5.19
CA ALA A 111 -3.49 10.12 4.37
C ALA A 111 -4.26 11.38 4.76
N THR A 112 -4.62 12.18 3.76
CA THR A 112 -5.57 13.29 3.88
C THR A 112 -6.83 12.91 3.11
N MET A 113 -7.99 13.05 3.74
CA MET A 113 -9.29 12.77 3.13
C MET A 113 -10.18 13.99 3.27
N VAL A 114 -10.93 14.29 2.22
CA VAL A 114 -11.83 15.45 2.17
C VAL A 114 -13.26 14.97 1.94
N LYS A 115 -14.18 15.48 2.76
CA LYS A 115 -15.62 15.36 2.54
C LYS A 115 -16.32 16.67 2.86
N ALA A 116 -16.72 17.41 1.85
CA ALA A 116 -17.36 18.72 1.99
C ALA A 116 -18.68 18.63 2.76
N SER A 117 -19.47 17.58 2.51
CA SER A 117 -20.75 17.36 3.21
C SER A 117 -20.59 17.04 4.70
N ALA A 118 -19.38 16.76 5.18
CA ALA A 118 -19.10 16.57 6.60
C ALA A 118 -18.76 17.89 7.32
N ALA A 119 -18.62 19.00 6.59
CA ALA A 119 -18.20 20.27 7.16
C ALA A 119 -19.24 20.80 8.17
N THR A 120 -18.76 21.08 9.37
CA THR A 120 -19.44 21.96 10.34
C THR A 120 -18.56 23.19 10.55
N ASP A 121 -19.15 24.32 10.93
CA ASP A 121 -18.47 25.64 10.97
C ASP A 121 -17.14 25.64 11.74
N ALA A 122 -16.96 24.77 12.74
CA ALA A 122 -15.75 24.70 13.55
C ALA A 122 -14.75 23.59 13.15
N ALA A 123 -15.20 22.52 12.47
CA ALA A 123 -14.37 21.33 12.22
C ALA A 123 -13.81 21.26 10.78
N GLY A 124 -14.41 21.98 9.82
CA GLY A 124 -14.01 21.93 8.41
C GLY A 124 -14.28 20.58 7.74
N SER A 125 -13.74 20.35 6.54
CA SER A 125 -14.02 19.17 5.69
C SER A 125 -12.90 18.14 5.60
N ILE A 126 -11.85 18.28 6.42
CA ILE A 126 -10.58 17.54 6.27
C ILE A 126 -10.36 16.60 7.46
N LEU A 127 -9.95 15.37 7.16
CA LEU A 127 -9.42 14.40 8.09
C LEU A 127 -8.01 13.99 7.67
N GLN A 128 -7.08 13.91 8.62
CA GLN A 128 -5.71 13.47 8.38
C GLN A 128 -5.33 12.33 9.32
N ASN A 129 -4.65 11.33 8.77
CA ASN A 129 -4.03 10.24 9.51
C ASN A 129 -2.53 10.21 9.22
N GLY A 130 -1.73 9.98 10.26
CA GLY A 130 -0.32 9.62 10.11
C GLY A 130 -0.04 8.27 10.73
N GLY A 131 0.85 7.50 10.12
CA GLY A 131 1.12 6.13 10.51
C GLY A 131 2.32 5.51 9.82
N LEU A 132 2.40 4.20 9.95
CA LEU A 132 3.39 3.35 9.30
C LEU A 132 2.69 2.34 8.40
N LEU A 133 3.40 1.89 7.38
CA LEU A 133 3.06 0.70 6.61
C LEU A 133 4.06 -0.39 6.93
N ASN A 134 3.56 -1.61 7.11
CA ASN A 134 4.36 -2.83 7.07
C ASN A 134 3.78 -3.69 5.95
N ILE A 135 4.60 -3.89 4.92
CA ILE A 135 4.18 -4.50 3.65
C ILE A 135 5.03 -5.74 3.41
N GLU A 136 4.42 -6.82 2.96
CA GLU A 136 5.11 -7.96 2.38
C GLU A 136 4.84 -7.99 0.88
N LEU A 137 5.87 -8.29 0.10
CA LEU A 137 5.76 -8.49 -1.33
C LEU A 137 6.35 -9.83 -1.72
N GLU A 138 5.73 -10.49 -2.70
CA GLU A 138 6.26 -11.67 -3.36
C GLU A 138 6.72 -11.36 -4.78
N ARG A 139 7.72 -12.11 -5.26
CA ARG A 139 8.24 -12.05 -6.62
C ARG A 139 7.52 -13.07 -7.50
N ASN A 140 6.70 -12.60 -8.42
CA ASN A 140 6.00 -13.45 -9.38
C ASN A 140 6.91 -13.83 -10.57
N GLN A 141 7.31 -15.11 -10.63
CA GLN A 141 8.20 -15.63 -11.68
C GLN A 141 7.61 -15.51 -13.08
N THR A 142 6.29 -15.73 -13.23
CA THR A 142 5.61 -15.65 -14.54
C THR A 142 5.65 -14.22 -15.11
N LEU A 143 5.57 -13.21 -14.24
CA LEU A 143 5.69 -11.81 -14.63
C LEU A 143 7.14 -11.45 -14.95
N GLU A 144 8.08 -11.98 -14.19
CA GLU A 144 9.51 -11.77 -14.44
C GLU A 144 9.93 -12.33 -15.81
N GLU A 145 9.48 -13.54 -16.16
CA GLU A 145 9.73 -14.16 -17.47
C GLU A 145 9.19 -13.32 -18.63
N LYS A 146 8.14 -12.52 -18.38
CA LYS A 146 7.58 -11.57 -19.34
C LYS A 146 8.31 -10.23 -19.39
N GLY A 147 9.36 -10.04 -18.56
CA GLY A 147 10.17 -8.83 -18.53
C GLY A 147 9.45 -7.62 -17.90
N VAL A 148 8.43 -7.84 -17.08
CA VAL A 148 7.72 -6.76 -16.35
C VAL A 148 8.06 -6.80 -14.86
N ASN A 149 7.73 -5.73 -14.13
CA ASN A 149 7.93 -5.69 -12.67
C ASN A 149 7.19 -6.87 -12.00
N PRO A 150 7.91 -7.79 -11.33
CA PRO A 150 7.32 -9.02 -10.79
C PRO A 150 6.80 -8.90 -9.36
N TRP A 151 7.09 -7.80 -8.65
CA TRP A 151 6.79 -7.69 -7.23
C TRP A 151 5.33 -7.30 -6.99
N ARG A 152 4.63 -8.06 -6.14
CA ARG A 152 3.22 -7.85 -5.78
C ARG A 152 3.02 -7.94 -4.27
N ILE A 153 2.14 -7.09 -3.75
CA ILE A 153 1.84 -7.02 -2.31
C ILE A 153 1.00 -8.23 -1.89
N THR A 154 1.53 -9.03 -0.97
CA THR A 154 0.85 -10.18 -0.34
C THR A 154 0.36 -9.85 1.06
N LYS A 155 0.93 -8.83 1.71
CA LYS A 155 0.48 -8.37 3.02
C LYS A 155 0.52 -6.86 3.09
N TYR A 156 -0.54 -6.27 3.62
CA TYR A 156 -0.69 -4.83 3.74
C TYR A 156 -1.24 -4.45 5.12
N VAL A 157 -0.34 -3.99 5.99
CA VAL A 157 -0.67 -3.59 7.36
C VAL A 157 -0.51 -2.08 7.50
N VAL A 158 -1.58 -1.42 7.95
CA VAL A 158 -1.58 0.01 8.29
C VAL A 158 -1.57 0.18 9.80
N ILE A 159 -0.56 0.87 10.31
CA ILE A 159 -0.38 1.15 11.74
C ILE A 159 -0.55 2.64 11.98
N LYS A 160 -1.76 3.05 12.36
CA LYS A 160 -2.05 4.44 12.72
C LYS A 160 -1.26 4.87 13.94
N LYS A 161 -0.65 6.06 13.88
CA LYS A 161 0.02 6.71 15.00
C LYS A 161 -0.76 7.90 15.54
N TRP A 162 -1.43 8.64 14.66
CA TRP A 162 -2.28 9.77 15.06
C TRP A 162 -3.38 10.02 14.03
N THR A 163 -4.42 10.72 14.48
CA THR A 163 -5.47 11.30 13.65
C THR A 163 -5.66 12.76 14.05
N MET A 164 -5.90 13.63 13.08
CA MET A 164 -6.24 15.04 13.30
C MET A 164 -7.34 15.48 12.31
N GLY A 165 -8.11 16.51 12.66
CA GLY A 165 -9.17 17.07 11.82
C GLY A 165 -10.56 16.50 12.12
N ASN A 166 -11.50 16.72 11.20
CA ASN A 166 -12.92 16.40 11.37
C ASN A 166 -13.18 14.90 11.27
N GLN A 167 -13.43 14.25 12.42
CA GLN A 167 -13.78 12.82 12.48
C GLN A 167 -15.09 12.49 11.75
N GLY A 168 -15.97 13.47 11.56
CA GLY A 168 -17.22 13.34 10.81
C GLY A 168 -17.02 13.01 9.33
N VAL A 169 -15.82 13.26 8.78
CA VAL A 169 -15.47 12.90 7.39
C VAL A 169 -15.64 11.40 7.16
N ASN A 170 -15.09 10.56 8.03
CA ASN A 170 -15.25 9.10 7.92
C ASN A 170 -16.70 8.68 8.13
N ASN A 171 -17.38 9.26 9.12
CA ASN A 171 -18.78 8.92 9.40
C ASN A 171 -19.69 9.22 8.21
N THR A 172 -19.41 10.31 7.48
CA THR A 172 -20.21 10.76 6.33
C THR A 172 -19.84 10.01 5.05
N ALA A 173 -18.56 9.71 4.83
CA ALA A 173 -18.12 8.98 3.65
C ALA A 173 -18.48 7.49 3.75
N LEU A 174 -18.35 6.90 4.94
CA LEU A 174 -18.49 5.46 5.14
C LEU A 174 -19.85 5.04 5.73
N SER A 175 -20.78 5.98 5.92
CA SER A 175 -22.18 5.65 6.23
C SER A 175 -22.80 4.95 5.03
N LYS A 176 -23.39 3.77 5.28
CA LYS A 176 -24.13 2.99 4.29
C LYS A 176 -25.39 3.71 3.80
#